data_AF-A0AAU3Q9A5-F1
#
_entry.id   AF-A0AAU3Q9A5-F1
#
_cell.length_a   1.000
_cell.length_b   1.000
_cell.length_c   1.000
_cell.angle_alpha   90.00
_cell.angle_beta   90.00
_cell.angle_gamma   90.00
#
_symmetry.space_group_name_H-M   'P 1'
#
loop_
_entity.id
_entity.type
_entity.pdbx_description
1 polymer ?
#
loop_
_entity_poly.entity_id
_entity_poly.type
_entity_poly.pdbx_seq_one_letter_code
_entity_poly.pdbx_strand_id
1 'polypeptide(L)'
;MVVSQQRYICTNCSFGWHYTPYCPSAGAASLGSSLMALSDAKYRTRQIEKKMVEDGLWPAPAVKRFRFRWWWIPLVLTVWIALIILI
;
A
#
# COMPACT_ATOMS: atom_id res chain seq x y z
N MET A 1 -21.89 -36.01 12.34
CA MET A 1 -21.40 -36.47 11.02
C MET A 1 -20.01 -35.91 10.85
N VAL A 2 -18.96 -36.72 10.99
CA VAL A 2 -17.57 -36.26 10.80
C VAL A 2 -17.31 -36.26 9.30
N VAL A 3 -17.26 -35.07 8.70
CA VAL A 3 -16.88 -34.93 7.29
C VAL A 3 -15.40 -35.30 7.18
N SER A 4 -15.11 -36.44 6.55
CA SER A 4 -13.74 -36.83 6.20
C SER A 4 -13.21 -35.81 5.19
N GLN A 5 -12.48 -34.80 5.68
CA GLN A 5 -11.75 -33.87 4.82
C GLN A 5 -10.75 -34.69 3.98
N GLN A 6 -11.01 -34.81 2.68
CA GLN A 6 -10.05 -35.40 1.75
C GLN A 6 -8.81 -34.52 1.74
N ARG A 7 -7.71 -35.02 2.31
CA ARG A 7 -6.41 -34.31 2.35
C ARG A 7 -5.57 -34.80 1.18
N TYR A 8 -5.11 -33.88 0.34
CA TYR A 8 -4.19 -34.13 -0.76
C TYR A 8 -2.75 -34.12 -0.22
N ILE A 9 -1.95 -35.15 -0.54
CA ILE A 9 -0.51 -35.19 -0.24
C ILE A 9 0.22 -34.33 -1.28
N CYS A 10 0.95 -33.34 -0.81
CA CYS A 10 1.87 -32.56 -1.64
C CYS A 10 3.30 -33.05 -1.40
N THR A 11 3.91 -33.63 -2.43
CA THR A 11 5.31 -34.08 -2.41
C THR A 11 6.31 -32.95 -2.65
N ASN A 12 5.82 -31.77 -3.06
CA ASN A 12 6.65 -30.63 -3.47
C ASN A 12 6.80 -29.56 -2.37
N CYS A 13 6.22 -29.79 -1.20
CA CYS A 13 6.19 -28.82 -0.11
C CYS A 13 6.41 -29.50 1.23
N SER A 14 7.12 -28.82 2.14
CA SER A 14 7.50 -29.33 3.45
C SER A 14 6.33 -29.54 4.42
N PHE A 15 5.13 -29.06 4.09
CA PHE A 15 3.93 -29.18 4.92
C PHE A 15 3.16 -30.50 4.72
N GLY A 16 3.47 -31.27 3.66
CA GLY A 16 2.99 -32.63 3.44
C GLY A 16 1.51 -32.79 3.04
N TRP A 17 0.56 -32.20 3.77
CA TRP A 17 -0.88 -32.41 3.56
C TRP A 17 -1.66 -31.11 3.38
N HIS A 18 -2.57 -31.06 2.39
CA HIS A 18 -3.40 -29.89 2.07
C HIS A 18 -4.86 -30.24 1.80
N TYR A 19 -5.73 -29.25 2.00
CA TYR A 19 -7.16 -29.36 1.71
C TYR A 19 -7.52 -29.07 0.26
N THR A 20 -6.55 -28.59 -0.51
CA THR A 20 -6.72 -28.21 -1.91
C THR A 20 -5.67 -28.93 -2.76
N PRO A 21 -5.95 -29.18 -4.05
CA PRO A 21 -4.99 -29.83 -4.96
C PRO A 21 -3.81 -28.93 -5.35
N TYR A 22 -3.76 -27.68 -4.87
CA TYR A 22 -2.74 -26.70 -5.21
C TYR A 22 -1.76 -26.48 -4.05
N CYS A 23 -0.47 -26.47 -4.35
CA CYS A 23 0.60 -26.28 -3.38
C CYS A 23 0.67 -24.80 -2.92
N PRO A 24 0.46 -24.49 -1.63
CA PRO A 24 0.44 -23.12 -1.13
C PRO A 24 1.81 -22.44 -1.10
N SER A 25 2.92 -23.20 -1.13
CA SER A 25 4.28 -22.65 -1.05
C SER A 25 4.88 -22.19 -2.39
N ALA A 26 4.17 -22.33 -3.52
CA ALA A 26 4.72 -22.05 -4.84
C ALA A 26 4.85 -20.55 -5.22
N GLY A 27 4.55 -19.60 -4.32
CA GLY A 27 4.94 -18.19 -4.49
C GLY A 27 3.87 -17.14 -4.20
N ALA A 28 2.61 -17.51 -3.98
CA ALA A 28 1.51 -16.55 -3.79
C ALA A 28 1.00 -16.43 -2.34
N ALA A 29 1.28 -17.38 -1.45
CA ALA A 29 0.70 -17.37 -0.10
C ALA A 29 1.34 -16.35 0.86
N SER A 30 2.65 -16.09 0.75
CA SER A 30 3.35 -15.13 1.61
C SER A 30 3.02 -13.67 1.24
N LEU A 31 2.97 -13.38 -0.06
CA LEU A 31 2.56 -12.09 -0.58
C LEU A 31 1.06 -11.86 -0.37
N GLY A 32 0.22 -12.86 -0.63
CA GLY A 32 -1.23 -12.76 -0.43
C GLY A 32 -1.62 -12.51 1.03
N SER A 33 -1.01 -13.23 1.97
CA SER A 33 -1.25 -13.02 3.41
C SER A 33 -0.72 -11.66 3.89
N SER A 34 0.44 -11.21 3.40
CA SER A 34 0.97 -9.88 3.72
C SER A 34 0.15 -8.75 3.11
N LEU A 35 -0.32 -8.89 1.86
CA LEU A 35 -1.20 -7.90 1.22
C LEU A 35 -2.55 -7.82 1.94
N MET A 36 -3.09 -8.97 2.36
CA MET A 36 -4.36 -9.03 3.08
C MET A 36 -4.22 -8.42 4.49
N ALA A 37 -3.11 -8.67 5.18
CA ALA A 37 -2.82 -8.02 6.46
C ALA A 37 -2.66 -6.50 6.30
N LEU A 38 -2.01 -6.05 5.23
CA LEU A 38 -1.85 -4.62 4.94
C LEU A 38 -3.18 -3.94 4.56
N SER A 39 -4.03 -4.62 3.79
CA SER A 39 -5.33 -4.09 3.38
C SER A 39 -6.31 -4.01 4.56
N ASP A 40 -6.31 -5.00 5.45
CA ASP A 40 -7.10 -4.98 6.69
C ASP A 40 -6.60 -3.88 7.66
N ALA A 41 -5.27 -3.75 7.83
CA ALA A 41 -4.69 -2.69 8.64
C ALA A 41 -5.11 -1.29 8.14
N LYS A 42 -5.09 -1.07 6.81
CA LYS A 42 -5.52 0.19 6.20
C LYS A 42 -7.02 0.45 6.34
N TYR A 43 -7.84 -0.60 6.34
CA TYR A 43 -9.28 -0.47 6.57
C TYR A 43 -9.58 -0.06 8.01
N ARG A 44 -8.91 -0.69 8.99
CA ARG A 44 -9.07 -0.36 10.41
C ARG A 44 -8.66 1.07 10.72
N THR A 45 -7.54 1.55 10.17
CA THR A 45 -7.11 2.93 10.39
C THR A 45 -8.11 3.95 9.85
N ARG A 46 -8.71 3.71 8.68
CA ARG A 46 -9.79 4.57 8.15
C ARG A 46 -11.05 4.55 9.01
N GLN A 47 -11.41 3.41 9.58
CA GLN A 47 -12.57 3.31 10.48
C GLN A 47 -12.34 4.09 11.78
N ILE A 48 -11.12 4.01 12.33
CA ILE A 48 -10.71 4.79 13.51
C ILE A 48 -10.72 6.29 13.18
N GLU A 49 -10.17 6.68 12.02
CA GLU A 49 -10.19 8.07 11.55
C GLU A 49 -11.62 8.61 11.43
N LYS A 50 -12.54 7.84 10.84
CA LYS A 50 -13.96 8.23 10.76
C LYS A 50 -14.58 8.46 12.13
N LYS A 51 -14.34 7.57 13.08
CA LYS A 51 -14.86 7.72 14.46
C LYS A 51 -14.27 8.96 15.13
N MET A 52 -12.98 9.22 14.98
CA MET A 52 -12.34 10.40 15.56
C MET A 52 -12.83 11.71 14.92
N VAL A 53 -13.20 11.70 13.64
CA VAL A 53 -13.84 12.84 12.96
C VAL A 53 -15.28 13.05 13.46
N GLU A 54 -16.03 11.96 13.67
CA GLU A 54 -17.40 11.99 14.21
C GLU A 54 -17.42 12.49 15.67
N ASP A 55 -16.47 12.06 16.49
CA ASP A 55 -16.27 12.52 17.87
C ASP A 55 -15.71 13.96 17.95
N GLY A 56 -15.49 14.62 16.81
CA GLY A 56 -14.95 15.98 16.73
C GLY A 56 -13.51 16.12 17.23
N LEU A 57 -12.81 15.00 17.44
CA LEU A 57 -11.47 14.95 18.03
C LEU A 57 -10.36 15.18 17.02
N TRP A 58 -10.64 15.00 15.73
CA TRP A 58 -9.65 15.11 14.66
C TRP A 58 -9.87 16.35 13.79
N PRO A 59 -9.03 17.40 13.88
CA PRO A 59 -9.05 18.48 12.92
C PRO A 59 -8.58 17.93 11.58
N ALA A 60 -9.42 18.05 10.54
CA ALA A 60 -9.05 17.64 9.18
C ALA A 60 -7.67 18.22 8.83
N PRO A 61 -6.71 17.39 8.36
CA PRO A 61 -5.42 17.92 7.95
C PRO A 61 -5.69 18.81 6.74
N ALA A 62 -5.70 20.12 6.97
CA ALA A 62 -5.72 21.14 5.95
C ALA A 62 -4.37 21.12 5.23
N VAL A 63 -4.12 20.06 4.47
CA VAL A 63 -3.06 20.03 3.46
C VAL A 63 -3.49 20.99 2.37
N LYS A 64 -3.26 22.28 2.61
CA LYS A 64 -3.14 23.26 1.53
C LYS A 64 -2.03 22.70 0.65
N ARG A 65 -2.41 22.01 -0.43
CA ARG A 65 -1.53 21.74 -1.56
C ARG A 65 -1.11 23.12 -2.04
N PHE A 66 0.01 23.62 -1.49
CA PHE A 66 0.73 24.75 -2.03
C PHE A 66 1.13 24.30 -3.42
N ARG A 67 0.27 24.64 -4.38
CA ARG A 67 0.48 24.42 -5.79
C ARG A 67 1.51 25.47 -6.18
N PHE A 68 2.75 25.26 -5.73
CA PHE A 68 3.91 26.06 -6.08
C PHE A 68 3.87 26.13 -7.60
N ARG A 69 3.61 27.33 -8.12
CA ARG A 69 3.42 27.54 -9.54
C ARG A 69 4.82 27.51 -10.15
N TRP A 70 5.31 26.31 -10.47
CA TRP A 70 6.62 26.00 -11.07
C TRP A 70 6.91 26.71 -12.41
N TRP A 71 6.00 27.58 -12.87
CA TRP A 71 6.13 28.37 -14.10
C TRP A 71 7.33 29.32 -14.10
N TRP A 72 7.70 29.89 -12.96
CA TRP A 72 8.75 30.93 -12.92
C TRP A 72 10.18 30.38 -12.99
N ILE A 73 10.35 29.08 -12.76
CA ILE A 73 11.66 28.41 -12.74
C ILE A 73 12.38 28.50 -14.10
N PRO A 74 11.73 28.25 -15.25
CA PRO A 74 12.39 28.47 -16.54
C PRO A 74 12.76 29.93 -16.78
N LEU A 75 11.98 30.91 -16.30
CA LEU A 75 12.32 32.35 -16.46
C LEU A 75 13.54 32.74 -15.63
N VAL A 76 13.66 32.24 -14.40
CA VAL A 76 14.84 32.49 -13.57
C VAL A 76 16.07 31.82 -14.18
N LEU A 77 15.93 30.61 -14.69
CA LEU A 77 17.01 29.86 -15.33
C LEU A 77 17.55 30.58 -16.57
N THR A 78 16.68 31.10 -17.45
CA THR A 78 17.11 31.80 -18.67
C THR A 78 17.86 33.09 -18.37
N VAL A 79 17.39 33.88 -17.39
CA VAL A 79 18.08 35.11 -16.97
C VAL A 79 19.45 34.79 -16.37
N TRP A 80 19.56 33.74 -15.56
CA TRP A 80 20.81 33.33 -14.92
C TRP A 80 21.86 32.87 -15.95
N ILE A 81 21.45 32.09 -16.95
CA ILE A 81 22.33 31.67 -18.05
C ILE A 81 22.80 32.88 -18.87
N ALA A 82 21.90 33.81 -19.19
CA ALA A 82 22.26 35.03 -19.94
C ALA A 82 23.30 35.87 -19.21
N LEU A 83 23.22 35.97 -17.88
CA LEU A 83 24.15 36.74 -17.06
C LEU A 83 25.55 36.11 -17.01
N ILE A 84 25.65 34.78 -17.01
CA ILE A 84 26.95 34.08 -17.07
C ILE A 84 27.65 34.29 -18.41
N ILE A 85 26.91 34.28 -19.51
CA ILE A 85 27.49 34.45 -20.86
C ILE A 85 28.01 35.89 -21.05
N LEU A 86 27.47 36.85 -20.32
CA LEU A 86 27.74 38.28 -20.50
C LEU A 86 28.89 38.81 -19.61
N ILE A 87 29.34 38.01 -18.63
CA ILE A 87 30.50 38.30 -17.75
C ILE A 87 31.77 37.67 -18.36
#